data_AF-A0A0F6AHM2-F1
#
_entry.id   AF-A0A0F6AHM2-F1
#
_cell.length_a   1.000
_cell.length_b   1.000
_cell.length_c   1.000
_cell.angle_alpha   90.00
_cell.angle_beta   90.00
_cell.angle_gamma   90.00
#
_symmetry.space_group_name_H-M   'P 1'
#
loop_
_entity.id
_entity.type
_entity.pdbx_description
1 polymer ?
#
loop_
_entity_poly.entity_id
_entity_poly.type
_entity_poly.pdbx_seq_one_letter_code
_entity_poly.pdbx_strand_id
1 'polypeptide(L)'
;MTVNITVQKIKSLIKNQAVGKYAVGNGLYFRVSAEGSVFFIVRYMSHGKRKEMTLGKYPDISLVEAKLKAAQIKVDLNNDGVDPLEERKRLDNETLKTVNDLAEDWLQECEKRLKSV
;
A
#
# COMPACT_ATOMS: atom_id res chain seq x y z
N MET A 1 -0.14 18.28 16.14
CA MET A 1 0.03 19.27 15.06
C MET A 1 -0.03 18.54 13.73
N THR A 2 -1.10 18.73 12.96
CA THR A 2 -1.27 18.13 11.64
C THR A 2 -0.48 18.97 10.64
N VAL A 3 0.57 18.41 10.04
CA VAL A 3 1.33 19.09 8.99
C VAL A 3 0.52 18.98 7.69
N ASN A 4 0.13 20.11 7.12
CA ASN A 4 -0.61 20.13 5.86
C ASN A 4 0.37 19.81 4.71
N ILE A 5 0.43 18.56 4.30
CA ILE A 5 1.41 18.11 3.30
C ILE A 5 0.90 18.39 1.89
N THR A 6 1.68 19.18 1.15
CA THR A 6 1.45 19.51 -0.26
C THR A 6 2.40 18.72 -1.16
N VAL A 7 2.08 18.61 -2.45
CA VAL A 7 2.92 17.93 -3.45
C VAL A 7 4.32 18.55 -3.51
N GLN A 8 4.44 19.87 -3.36
CA GLN A 8 5.73 20.56 -3.31
C GLN A 8 6.58 20.11 -2.11
N LYS A 9 5.94 19.91 -0.96
CA LYS A 9 6.63 19.42 0.24
C LYS A 9 7.15 17.99 0.04
N ILE A 10 6.37 17.13 -0.62
CA ILE A 10 6.81 15.77 -0.99
C ILE A 10 8.06 15.83 -1.88
N LYS A 11 8.01 16.63 -2.94
CA LYS A 11 9.17 16.82 -3.84
C LYS A 11 10.41 17.33 -3.11
N SER A 12 10.25 18.28 -2.19
CA SER A 12 11.36 18.79 -1.37
C SER A 12 11.95 17.71 -0.46
N LEU A 13 11.12 16.86 0.14
CA LEU A 13 11.59 15.80 1.04
C LEU A 13 12.31 14.67 0.30
N ILE A 14 11.87 14.36 -0.93
CA ILE A 14 12.58 13.46 -1.85
C ILE A 14 13.95 14.04 -2.20
N LYS A 15 14.00 15.32 -2.61
CA LYS A 15 15.25 15.99 -2.98
C LYS A 15 16.28 16.00 -1.84
N ASN A 16 15.81 16.17 -0.61
CA ASN A 16 16.66 16.21 0.56
C ASN A 16 16.97 14.82 1.14
N GLN A 17 16.55 13.74 0.48
CA GLN A 17 16.67 12.35 0.96
C GLN A 17 16.27 12.20 2.43
N ALA A 18 15.22 12.90 2.83
CA ALA A 18 14.76 12.93 4.21
C ALA A 18 14.01 11.62 4.49
N VAL A 19 14.77 10.58 4.85
CA VAL A 19 14.24 9.25 5.16
C VAL A 19 13.34 9.34 6.37
N GLY A 20 12.12 8.82 6.25
CA GLY A 20 11.18 8.89 7.35
C GLY A 20 9.73 8.64 6.93
N LYS A 21 8.87 8.65 7.94
CA LYS A 21 7.43 8.55 7.79
C LYS A 21 6.79 9.85 8.25
N TYR A 22 5.91 10.38 7.43
CA TYR A 22 5.35 11.71 7.62
C TYR A 22 3.83 11.65 7.52
N ALA A 23 3.15 12.23 8.49
CA ALA A 23 1.69 12.27 8.53
C ALA A 23 1.17 13.30 7.52
N VAL A 24 0.26 12.86 6.65
CA VAL A 24 -0.49 13.74 5.72
C VAL A 24 -1.82 14.14 6.35
N GLY A 25 -2.42 13.26 7.14
CA GLY A 25 -3.71 13.47 7.81
C GLY A 25 -4.66 12.31 7.57
N ASN A 26 -5.72 12.21 8.38
CA ASN A 26 -6.73 11.15 8.26
C ASN A 26 -6.14 9.72 8.21
N GLY A 27 -5.06 9.45 8.95
CA GLY A 27 -4.40 8.13 8.93
C GLY A 27 -3.57 7.85 7.67
N LEU A 28 -3.53 8.77 6.70
CA LEU A 28 -2.62 8.72 5.56
C LEU A 28 -1.23 9.23 5.97
N TYR A 29 -0.23 8.46 5.58
CA TYR A 29 1.18 8.75 5.73
C TYR A 29 1.87 8.64 4.39
N PHE A 30 2.99 9.34 4.24
CA PHE A 30 3.94 9.08 3.19
C PHE A 30 5.28 8.64 3.81
N ARG A 31 5.93 7.67 3.18
CA ARG A 31 7.22 7.10 3.60
C ARG A 31 8.25 7.38 2.51
N VAL A 32 9.39 7.93 2.89
CA VAL A 32 10.59 8.05 2.04
C VAL A 32 11.55 6.93 2.43
N SER A 33 11.95 6.11 1.46
CA SER A 33 13.00 5.09 1.67
C SER A 33 14.40 5.71 1.58
N ALA A 34 15.42 4.99 2.04
CA ALA A 34 16.82 5.39 1.90
C ALA A 34 17.23 5.60 0.44
N GLU A 35 16.62 4.82 -0.47
CA GLU A 35 16.82 4.92 -1.92
C GLU A 35 16.08 6.10 -2.57
N GLY A 36 15.32 6.88 -1.80
CA GLY A 36 14.51 7.99 -2.30
C GLY A 36 13.17 7.60 -2.91
N SER A 37 12.82 6.31 -2.90
CA SER A 37 11.49 5.84 -3.29
C SER A 37 10.44 6.27 -2.27
N VAL A 38 9.27 6.69 -2.75
CA VAL A 38 8.19 7.19 -1.89
C VAL A 38 6.95 6.32 -1.99
N PHE A 39 6.39 5.96 -0.83
CA PHE A 39 5.21 5.12 -0.73
C PHE A 39 4.14 5.79 0.12
N PHE A 40 2.88 5.68 -0.32
CA PHE A 40 1.72 6.05 0.48
C PHE A 40 1.29 4.89 1.34
N ILE A 41 1.03 5.18 2.62
CA ILE A 41 0.64 4.18 3.62
C ILE A 41 -0.59 4.70 4.36
N VAL A 42 -1.64 3.90 4.45
CA VAL A 42 -2.76 4.18 5.35
C VAL A 42 -2.62 3.36 6.62
N ARG A 43 -2.82 4.01 7.77
CA ARG A 43 -2.93 3.37 9.09
C ARG A 43 -4.39 3.39 9.51
N TYR A 44 -4.90 2.24 9.89
CA TYR A 44 -6.28 2.07 10.34
C TYR A 44 -6.35 1.07 11.51
N MET A 45 -7.54 0.93 12.09
CA MET A 45 -7.82 -0.04 13.13
C MET A 45 -8.86 -1.01 12.60
N SER A 46 -8.61 -2.31 12.75
CA SER A 46 -9.51 -3.38 12.36
C SER A 46 -9.47 -4.46 13.44
N HIS A 47 -10.65 -4.91 13.88
CA HIS A 47 -10.80 -5.87 15.00
C HIS A 47 -9.93 -5.52 16.24
N GLY A 48 -9.92 -4.24 16.63
CA GLY A 48 -9.15 -3.75 17.78
C GLY A 48 -7.62 -3.73 17.60
N LYS A 49 -7.10 -4.13 16.43
CA LYS A 49 -5.67 -4.13 16.11
C LYS A 49 -5.33 -3.00 15.15
N ARG A 50 -4.21 -2.32 15.40
CA ARG A 50 -3.67 -1.32 14.47
C ARG A 50 -3.00 -2.03 13.29
N LYS A 51 -3.42 -1.70 12.08
CA LYS A 51 -2.86 -2.23 10.83
C LYS A 51 -2.37 -1.09 9.94
N GLU A 52 -1.44 -1.42 9.06
CA GLU A 52 -0.92 -0.51 8.04
C GLU A 52 -0.98 -1.18 6.67
N MET A 53 -1.37 -0.42 5.66
CA MET A 53 -1.45 -0.90 4.28
C MET A 53 -0.79 0.10 3.34
N THR A 54 0.07 -0.41 2.47
CA THR A 54 0.67 0.39 1.40
C THR A 54 -0.35 0.57 0.28
N LEU A 55 -0.63 1.82 -0.08
CA LEU A 55 -1.57 2.16 -1.17
C LEU A 55 -0.88 2.16 -2.54
N GLY A 56 0.41 2.47 -2.58
CA GLY A 56 1.25 2.44 -3.77
C GLY A 56 2.38 3.47 -3.72
N LYS A 57 3.14 3.53 -4.81
CA LYS A 57 4.35 4.36 -4.96
C LYS A 57 4.01 5.72 -5.57
N TYR A 58 4.74 6.76 -5.19
CA TYR A 58 4.75 8.05 -5.86
C TYR A 58 5.87 8.07 -6.92
N PRO A 59 5.67 8.60 -8.14
CA PRO A 59 4.49 9.36 -8.60
C PRO A 59 3.36 8.51 -9.22
N ASP A 60 3.49 7.19 -9.28
CA ASP A 60 2.51 6.28 -9.90
C ASP A 60 1.08 6.48 -9.37
N ILE A 61 0.97 6.82 -8.08
CA ILE A 61 -0.26 7.32 -7.45
C ILE A 61 -0.05 8.77 -7.03
N SER A 62 -0.99 9.63 -7.39
CA SER A 62 -0.99 11.03 -6.97
C SER A 62 -1.42 11.19 -5.50
N LEU A 63 -1.07 12.33 -4.89
CA LEU A 63 -1.50 12.62 -3.52
C LEU A 63 -3.04 12.67 -3.39
N VAL A 64 -3.74 13.10 -4.44
CA VAL A 64 -5.20 13.17 -4.46
C VAL A 64 -5.79 11.76 -4.47
N GLU A 65 -5.31 10.90 -5.35
CA GLU A 65 -5.74 9.49 -5.40
C GLU A 65 -5.40 8.75 -4.11
N ALA A 66 -4.23 8.99 -3.51
CA ALA A 66 -3.87 8.40 -2.23
C ALA A 66 -4.84 8.83 -1.11
N LYS A 67 -5.27 10.10 -1.09
CA LYS A 67 -6.28 10.60 -0.15
C LYS A 67 -7.63 9.94 -0.38
N LEU A 68 -8.05 9.80 -1.63
CA LEU A 68 -9.31 9.16 -2.00
C LEU A 68 -9.33 7.67 -1.61
N LYS A 69 -8.27 6.92 -1.93
CA LYS A 69 -8.12 5.51 -1.51
C LYS A 69 -8.11 5.35 0.01
N ALA A 70 -7.42 6.23 0.73
CA ALA A 70 -7.41 6.19 2.20
C ALA A 70 -8.79 6.49 2.81
N ALA A 71 -9.58 7.38 2.19
CA ALA A 71 -10.95 7.64 2.60
C ALA A 71 -11.86 6.44 2.33
N GLN A 72 -11.75 5.83 1.15
CA GLN A 72 -12.52 4.63 0.79
C GLN A 72 -12.30 3.49 1.79
N ILE A 73 -11.04 3.18 2.10
CA ILE A 73 -10.68 2.16 3.09
C ILE A 73 -11.36 2.39 4.44
N LYS A 74 -11.45 3.65 4.88
CA LYS A 74 -12.13 3.96 6.14
C LYS A 74 -13.64 3.78 6.07
N VAL A 75 -14.24 4.12 4.93
CA VAL A 75 -15.67 3.92 4.70
C VAL A 75 -15.99 2.42 4.72
N ASP A 76 -15.21 1.61 4.00
CA ASP A 76 -15.40 0.16 3.91
C ASP A 76 -15.27 -0.52 5.30
N LEU A 77 -14.26 -0.09 6.08
CA LEU A 77 -14.06 -0.57 7.46
C LEU A 77 -15.23 -0.22 8.39
N ASN A 78 -15.81 0.97 8.22
CA ASN A 78 -16.90 1.45 9.08
C ASN A 78 -18.25 0.84 8.71
N ASN A 79 -18.51 0.65 7.41
CA ASN A 79 -19.82 0.21 6.93
C ASN A 79 -19.95 -1.31 6.93
N ASP A 80 -18.97 -2.00 6.34
CA ASP A 80 -19.10 -3.43 6.05
C ASP A 80 -18.23 -4.28 7.00
N GLY A 81 -17.41 -3.64 7.84
CA GLY A 81 -16.43 -4.33 8.69
C GLY A 81 -15.37 -5.09 7.89
N VAL A 82 -15.29 -4.83 6.58
CA VAL A 82 -14.39 -5.53 5.66
C VAL A 82 -12.99 -4.98 5.86
N ASP A 83 -12.07 -5.88 6.22
CA ASP A 83 -10.67 -5.53 6.35
C ASP A 83 -10.02 -5.45 4.95
N PRO A 84 -9.50 -4.27 4.53
CA PRO A 84 -8.94 -4.08 3.20
C PRO A 84 -7.74 -4.98 2.90
N LEU A 85 -6.99 -5.41 3.92
CA LEU A 85 -5.90 -6.36 3.72
C LEU A 85 -6.44 -7.76 3.45
N GLU A 86 -7.54 -8.14 4.09
CA GLU A 86 -8.19 -9.43 3.85
C GLU A 86 -8.88 -9.44 2.49
N GLU A 87 -9.51 -8.34 2.08
CA GLU A 87 -10.07 -8.22 0.72
C GLU A 87 -8.98 -8.26 -0.35
N ARG A 88 -7.84 -7.57 -0.15
CA ARG A 88 -6.72 -7.67 -1.08
C ARG A 88 -6.19 -9.09 -1.19
N LYS A 89 -6.04 -9.80 -0.07
CA LYS A 89 -5.65 -11.21 -0.07
C LYS A 89 -6.71 -12.10 -0.74
N ARG A 90 -7.99 -11.79 -0.55
CA ARG A 90 -9.10 -12.52 -1.18
C ARG A 90 -9.01 -12.38 -2.69
N LEU A 91 -8.82 -11.16 -3.21
CA LEU A 91 -8.65 -10.91 -4.64
C LEU A 91 -7.40 -11.60 -5.21
N ASP A 92 -6.27 -11.56 -4.50
CA ASP A 92 -5.04 -12.28 -4.90
C ASP A 92 -5.23 -13.82 -4.85
N ASN A 93 -6.11 -14.33 -3.98
CA ASN A 93 -6.42 -15.76 -3.88
C ASN A 93 -7.52 -16.19 -4.86
N GLU A 94 -8.44 -15.30 -5.24
CA GLU A 94 -9.53 -15.59 -6.19
C GLU A 94 -9.04 -15.83 -7.62
N THR A 95 -7.80 -15.43 -7.93
CA THR A 95 -7.12 -15.77 -9.19
C THR A 95 -6.74 -17.25 -9.29
N LEU A 96 -6.63 -17.98 -8.18
CA LEU A 96 -6.29 -19.40 -8.16
C LEU A 96 -7.51 -20.20 -7.69
N LYS A 97 -8.31 -20.70 -8.64
CA LYS A 97 -9.59 -21.37 -8.33
C LYS A 97 -9.47 -22.88 -8.24
N THR A 98 -8.47 -23.45 -8.89
CA THR A 98 -8.26 -24.89 -8.99
C THR A 98 -6.85 -25.28 -8.54
N VAL A 99 -6.67 -26.57 -8.23
CA VAL A 99 -5.34 -27.14 -7.97
C VAL A 99 -4.42 -26.95 -9.17
N ASN A 100 -4.97 -26.93 -10.39
CA ASN A 100 -4.20 -26.66 -11.60
C ASN A 100 -3.68 -25.23 -11.64
N ASP A 101 -4.50 -24.22 -11.32
CA ASP A 101 -4.06 -22.82 -11.28
C ASP A 101 -2.91 -22.64 -10.28
N LEU A 102 -3.03 -23.25 -9.10
CA LEU A 102 -1.97 -23.25 -8.08
C LEU A 102 -0.70 -23.97 -8.55
N ALA A 103 -0.85 -25.09 -9.26
CA ALA A 103 0.28 -25.83 -9.81
C ALA A 103 0.99 -25.04 -10.92
N GLU A 104 0.26 -24.35 -11.78
CA GLU A 104 0.81 -23.52 -12.86
C GLU A 104 1.61 -22.32 -12.31
N ASP A 105 1.08 -21.61 -11.31
CA ASP A 105 1.79 -20.51 -10.64
C ASP A 105 3.10 -21.00 -9.99
N TRP A 106 3.03 -22.13 -9.28
CA TRP A 106 4.22 -22.73 -8.65
C TRP A 106 5.26 -23.20 -9.68
N LEU A 107 4.84 -23.79 -10.80
CA LEU A 107 5.74 -24.23 -11.87
C LEU A 107 6.47 -23.06 -12.54
N GLN A 108 5.79 -21.93 -12.76
CA GLN A 108 6.43 -20.72 -13.30
C GLN A 108 7.53 -20.18 -12.37
N GLU A 109 7.30 -20.20 -11.06
CA GLU A 109 8.30 -19.81 -10.06
C GLU A 109 9.50 -20.77 -10.05
N CYS A 110 9.27 -22.08 -10.16
CA CYS A 110 10.34 -23.07 -10.30
C CYS A 110 11.18 -22.87 -11.57
N GLU A 111 10.55 -22.54 -12.70
CA GLU A 111 11.24 -22.28 -13.97
C GLU A 111 12.15 -21.04 -13.89
N LYS A 112 11.69 -19.96 -13.24
CA LYS A 112 12.51 -18.75 -13.01
C LYS A 112 13.75 -19.07 -12.18
N ARG A 113 13.62 -19.91 -11.16
CA ARG A 113 14.75 -20.32 -10.30
C ARG A 113 15.74 -21.21 -11.06
N LEU A 114 15.26 -22.08 -11.94
CA LEU A 114 16.11 -22.95 -12.77
C LEU A 114 16.88 -22.17 -13.84
N LYS A 115 16.28 -21.16 -14.46
CA LYS A 115 16.95 -20.29 -15.45
C LYS A 115 17.94 -19.29 -14.85
N SER A 116 17.99 -19.20 -13.51
CA SER A 116 18.90 -18.33 -12.76
C SER A 116 20.21 -19.04 -12.35
N VAL A 117 20.45 -20.26 -12.83
CA VAL A 117 21.68 -21.05 -12.67
C VAL A 117 22.33 -21.20 -14.03
#